data_AF-A0AAU8SDR4-F1
#
_entry.id   AF-A0AAU8SDR4-F1
#
_cell.length_a   1.000
_cell.length_b   1.000
_cell.length_c   1.000
_cell.angle_alpha   90.00
_cell.angle_beta   90.00
_cell.angle_gamma   90.00
#
_symmetry.space_group_name_H-M   'P 1'
#
loop_
_entity.id
_entity.type
_entity.pdbx_description
1 polymer ?
#
loop_
_entity_poly.entity_id
_entity_poly.type
_entity_poly.pdbx_seq_one_letter_code
_entity_poly.pdbx_strand_id
1 'polypeptide(L)'
;MRNIKAISRERFNVYVDWTRSAHIRDAILELEWYADVHERVLGVVAMDMTDNDYSLVVLGRDEVGRFRAIDLKLSFPYVGTARSQLKRLMARHIETGKKVFPQHDATGEAFDVLTPIVERQRLHPSFLVLSENKFWVGARTVVSEMMRHFVDVDGNFVEQFQTTGFDARLWELYLFAYFKEAGFHFDRDMHAPDFVLGRYGQKVAVEAVTVNPSDTEVLRRKDQPAWQPRDQADIEQRLLAYMPLKFGSTLHSKLSKKPPYWELEHVKGLPLVFALADFHEPQSMTWSHPAVLEYLYGLTQTASHDEDGNLRLETKAVDPYVKENGTKIPAGFFNLPNAEHVSGVLFSSTGTLSKFNRIGRIAGFGTDASRMIRMGACHHHAPNASKPLLFHFEVKPGEVTETWAEGLSLFHNPNAGIPIADDMFPGIAQHRLQDGQFRSIIPDFHPYMSMTYHFATTDN
;
A
#
# COMPACT_ATOMS: atom_id res chain seq x y z
N MET A 1 4.93 37.84 10.22
CA MET A 1 4.52 36.48 9.79
C MET A 1 5.02 35.40 10.77
N ARG A 2 4.85 35.55 12.10
CA ARG A 2 5.39 34.61 13.11
C ARG A 2 4.63 33.26 13.18
N ASN A 3 3.57 33.09 12.41
CA ASN A 3 2.64 31.97 12.55
C ASN A 3 2.70 30.96 11.39
N ILE A 4 3.63 31.09 10.44
CA ILE A 4 3.76 30.19 9.27
C ILE A 4 5.15 29.56 9.29
N LYS A 5 5.21 28.22 9.23
CA LYS A 5 6.45 27.43 9.19
C LYS A 5 6.50 26.62 7.88
N ALA A 6 7.72 26.37 7.38
CA ALA A 6 7.92 25.38 6.35
C ALA A 6 7.72 23.97 6.95
N ILE A 7 7.21 23.03 6.15
CA ILE A 7 7.06 21.63 6.52
C ILE A 7 7.64 20.74 5.41
N SER A 8 7.96 19.49 5.73
CA SER A 8 8.42 18.53 4.72
C SER A 8 7.29 18.12 3.80
N ARG A 9 7.65 17.67 2.59
CA ARG A 9 6.72 17.07 1.64
C ARG A 9 5.97 15.89 2.27
N GLU A 10 6.68 15.04 3.01
CA GLU A 10 6.13 13.85 3.64
C GLU A 10 5.07 14.23 4.69
N ARG A 11 5.30 15.30 5.45
CA ARG A 11 4.30 15.84 6.40
C ARG A 11 3.08 16.40 5.69
N PHE A 12 3.28 17.16 4.62
CA PHE A 12 2.19 17.71 3.82
C PHE A 12 1.36 16.60 3.16
N ASN A 13 2.02 15.56 2.66
CA ASN A 13 1.40 14.43 1.98
C ASN A 13 0.44 13.64 2.87
N VAL A 14 0.78 13.43 4.15
CA VAL A 14 -0.16 12.78 5.11
C VAL A 14 -1.50 13.51 5.19
N TYR A 15 -1.54 14.82 4.95
CA TYR A 15 -2.78 15.60 4.95
C TYR A 15 -3.46 15.69 3.58
N VAL A 16 -2.68 15.73 2.49
CA VAL A 16 -3.18 16.23 1.18
C VAL A 16 -3.18 15.16 0.09
N ASP A 17 -2.46 14.04 0.22
CA ASP A 17 -2.43 13.00 -0.81
C ASP A 17 -3.82 12.44 -1.15
N TRP A 18 -4.70 12.42 -0.17
CA TRP A 18 -6.06 11.92 -0.31
C TRP A 18 -6.97 12.90 -1.08
N THR A 19 -6.64 14.19 -1.05
CA THR A 19 -7.35 15.30 -1.72
C THR A 19 -6.93 15.49 -3.17
N ARG A 20 -5.64 15.30 -3.49
CA ARG A 20 -5.10 15.62 -4.81
C ARG A 20 -5.90 14.91 -5.91
N SER A 21 -6.22 15.66 -6.96
CA SER A 21 -6.70 15.07 -8.20
C SER A 21 -5.57 14.22 -8.80
N ALA A 22 -5.91 13.05 -9.32
CA ALA A 22 -4.99 12.11 -9.94
C ALA A 22 -4.01 12.79 -10.93
N HIS A 23 -4.54 13.66 -11.79
CA HIS A 23 -3.82 14.25 -12.93
C HIS A 23 -2.99 15.48 -12.58
N ILE A 24 -3.11 16.03 -11.35
CA ILE A 24 -2.44 17.29 -11.04
C ILE A 24 -0.91 17.14 -11.13
N ARG A 25 -0.40 15.96 -10.76
CA ARG A 25 1.04 15.64 -10.76
C ARG A 25 1.63 15.51 -12.16
N ASP A 26 0.80 15.38 -13.19
CA ASP A 26 1.26 15.35 -14.58
C ASP A 26 1.55 16.75 -15.13
N ALA A 27 0.99 17.79 -14.50
CA ALA A 27 1.09 19.17 -14.95
C ALA A 27 1.92 20.06 -14.02
N ILE A 28 2.03 19.72 -12.73
CA ILE A 28 2.73 20.55 -11.74
C ILE A 28 3.82 19.79 -11.00
N LEU A 29 4.89 20.51 -10.68
CA LEU A 29 5.92 20.10 -9.74
C LEU A 29 5.79 20.93 -8.46
N GLU A 30 5.39 20.30 -7.35
CA GLU A 30 5.36 20.97 -6.05
C GLU A 30 6.78 21.23 -5.53
N LEU A 31 7.04 22.46 -5.08
CA LEU A 31 8.38 22.93 -4.70
C LEU A 31 8.51 23.24 -3.21
N GLU A 32 7.45 23.79 -2.60
CA GLU A 32 7.50 24.28 -1.23
C GLU A 32 6.20 24.03 -0.50
N TRP A 33 6.29 23.62 0.77
CA TRP A 33 5.14 23.33 1.63
C TRP A 33 5.23 24.11 2.94
N TYR A 34 4.09 24.63 3.37
CA TYR A 34 3.95 25.48 4.54
C TYR A 34 2.73 25.09 5.36
N ALA A 35 2.78 25.38 6.66
CA ALA A 35 1.64 25.25 7.56
C ALA A 35 1.63 26.38 8.59
N ASP A 36 0.46 26.68 9.17
CA ASP A 36 0.43 27.45 10.40
C ASP A 36 0.95 26.63 11.60
N VAL A 37 1.20 27.29 12.73
CA VAL A 37 1.73 26.63 13.95
C VAL A 37 0.87 25.47 14.46
N HIS A 38 -0.44 25.49 14.16
CA HIS A 38 -1.40 24.45 14.54
C HIS A 38 -1.80 23.53 13.39
N GLU A 39 -1.21 23.68 12.20
CA GLU A 39 -1.47 22.86 11.02
C GLU A 39 -2.97 22.79 10.66
N ARG A 40 -3.65 23.93 10.77
CA ARG A 40 -5.04 24.18 10.35
C ARG A 40 -5.13 24.77 8.95
N VAL A 41 -4.12 25.55 8.56
CA VAL A 41 -4.01 26.13 7.22
C VAL A 41 -2.68 25.68 6.62
N LEU A 42 -2.75 25.04 5.46
CA LEU A 42 -1.60 24.58 4.71
C LEU A 42 -1.40 25.46 3.47
N GLY A 43 -0.19 25.46 2.94
CA GLY A 43 0.14 26.16 1.71
C GLY A 43 1.13 25.36 0.88
N VAL A 44 0.98 25.39 -0.44
CA VAL A 44 1.94 24.82 -1.38
C VAL A 44 2.24 25.81 -2.49
N VAL A 45 3.51 25.87 -2.90
CA VAL A 45 3.96 26.51 -4.14
C VAL A 45 4.32 25.40 -5.11
N ALA A 46 3.84 25.49 -6.35
CA ALA A 46 4.15 24.55 -7.41
C ALA A 46 4.57 25.30 -8.68
N MET A 47 5.34 24.64 -9.53
CA MET A 47 5.69 25.09 -10.86
C MET A 47 4.79 24.39 -11.87
N ASP A 48 4.16 25.15 -12.75
CA ASP A 48 3.49 24.60 -13.94
C ASP A 48 4.57 24.13 -14.92
N MET A 49 4.53 22.86 -15.30
CA MET A 49 5.54 22.27 -16.20
C MET A 49 5.28 22.60 -17.68
N THR A 50 4.15 23.22 -18.00
CA THR A 50 3.74 23.57 -19.38
C THR A 50 4.40 24.87 -19.84
N ASP A 51 4.36 25.90 -19.00
CA ASP A 51 4.89 27.24 -19.32
C ASP A 51 5.95 27.74 -18.32
N ASN A 52 6.32 26.91 -17.33
CA ASN A 52 7.31 27.20 -16.29
C ASN A 52 6.96 28.41 -15.42
N ASP A 53 5.67 28.76 -15.32
CA ASP A 53 5.20 29.70 -14.32
C ASP A 53 4.97 29.02 -12.95
N TYR A 54 4.72 29.83 -11.92
CA TYR A 54 4.47 29.33 -10.58
C TYR A 54 3.02 29.57 -10.15
N SER A 55 2.48 28.58 -9.45
CA SER A 55 1.17 28.62 -8.82
C SER A 55 1.29 28.43 -7.30
N LEU A 56 0.24 28.82 -6.59
CA LEU A 56 0.12 28.60 -5.16
C LEU A 56 -1.30 28.16 -4.80
N VAL A 57 -1.38 27.30 -3.79
CA VAL A 57 -2.65 26.86 -3.20
C VAL A 57 -2.59 27.05 -1.69
N VAL A 58 -3.65 27.64 -1.11
CA VAL A 58 -3.90 27.61 0.34
C VAL A 58 -4.97 26.57 0.60
N LEU A 59 -4.75 25.68 1.57
CA LEU A 59 -5.70 24.65 1.96
C LEU A 59 -6.18 24.84 3.41
N GLY A 60 -7.44 24.51 3.65
CA GLY A 60 -8.05 24.46 4.98
C GLY A 60 -8.98 23.27 5.11
N ARG A 61 -9.31 22.88 6.34
CA ARG A 61 -10.22 21.75 6.59
C ARG A 61 -11.66 22.11 6.22
N ASP A 62 -12.33 21.24 5.48
CA ASP A 62 -13.76 21.33 5.17
C ASP A 62 -14.64 20.82 6.32
N GLU A 63 -15.94 20.70 6.09
CA GLU A 63 -16.96 20.30 7.06
C GLU A 63 -16.73 18.90 7.66
N VAL A 64 -16.07 18.01 6.92
CA VAL A 64 -15.72 16.64 7.35
C VAL A 64 -14.22 16.50 7.63
N GLY A 65 -13.53 17.64 7.72
CA GLY A 65 -12.14 17.74 8.13
C GLY A 65 -11.12 17.41 7.04
N ARG A 66 -11.50 17.25 5.78
CA ARG A 66 -10.56 17.04 4.66
C ARG A 66 -9.86 18.35 4.34
N PHE A 67 -8.56 18.34 4.05
CA PHE A 67 -7.91 19.55 3.53
C PHE A 67 -8.34 19.82 2.10
N ARG A 68 -8.95 20.97 1.83
CA ARG A 68 -9.45 21.40 0.51
C ARG A 68 -8.88 22.77 0.16
N ALA A 69 -8.76 23.06 -1.13
CA ALA A 69 -8.29 24.36 -1.59
C ALA A 69 -9.29 25.46 -1.19
N ILE A 70 -8.79 26.53 -0.56
CA ILE A 70 -9.57 27.68 -0.10
C ILE A 70 -9.11 29.00 -0.75
N ASP A 71 -7.91 29.02 -1.33
CA ASP A 71 -7.43 30.07 -2.22
C ASP A 71 -6.44 29.48 -3.23
N LEU A 72 -6.41 30.04 -4.44
CA LEU A 72 -5.58 29.64 -5.56
C LEU A 72 -5.17 30.88 -6.34
N LYS A 73 -3.88 30.98 -6.65
CA LYS A 73 -3.35 31.98 -7.60
C LYS A 73 -2.36 31.29 -8.55
N LEU A 74 -2.41 31.68 -9.80
CA LEU A 74 -1.65 31.09 -10.90
C LEU A 74 -0.77 32.15 -11.57
N SER A 75 0.17 31.72 -12.39
CA SER A 75 0.93 32.57 -13.31
C SER A 75 1.79 33.65 -12.67
N PHE A 76 2.54 33.25 -11.64
CA PHE A 76 3.64 34.07 -11.14
C PHE A 76 4.91 33.79 -11.93
N PRO A 77 5.64 34.82 -12.38
CA PRO A 77 6.89 34.64 -13.15
C PRO A 77 8.08 34.19 -12.29
N TYR A 78 8.00 34.34 -10.97
CA TYR A 78 9.09 34.02 -10.05
C TYR A 78 8.57 33.33 -8.79
N VAL A 79 9.25 32.24 -8.40
CA VAL A 79 8.92 31.46 -7.18
C VAL A 79 8.88 32.32 -5.92
N GLY A 80 9.79 33.31 -5.81
CA GLY A 80 9.84 34.23 -4.65
C GLY A 80 8.58 35.08 -4.53
N THR A 81 8.00 35.49 -5.65
CA THR A 81 6.74 36.24 -5.71
C THR A 81 5.56 35.34 -5.30
N ALA A 82 5.47 34.14 -5.87
CA ALA A 82 4.45 33.15 -5.51
C ALA A 82 4.51 32.81 -4.01
N ARG A 83 5.69 32.54 -3.46
CA ARG A 83 5.94 32.27 -2.03
C ARG A 83 5.48 33.42 -1.14
N SER A 84 5.82 34.65 -1.51
CA SER A 84 5.47 35.85 -0.72
C SER A 84 3.96 36.07 -0.72
N GLN A 85 3.31 35.83 -1.87
CA GLN A 85 1.87 35.91 -1.99
C GLN A 85 1.16 34.79 -1.22
N LEU A 86 1.69 33.56 -1.28
CA LEU A 86 1.16 32.42 -0.52
C LEU A 86 1.13 32.73 0.97
N LYS A 87 2.26 33.19 1.53
CA LYS A 87 2.35 33.54 2.96
C LYS A 87 1.38 34.65 3.36
N ARG A 88 1.12 35.61 2.47
CA ARG A 88 0.13 36.68 2.71
C ARG A 88 -1.30 36.13 2.76
N LEU A 89 -1.67 35.27 1.81
CA LEU A 89 -2.99 34.64 1.78
C LEU A 89 -3.20 33.71 2.97
N MET A 90 -2.21 32.87 3.29
CA MET A 90 -2.22 32.05 4.51
C MET A 90 -2.44 32.91 5.75
N ALA A 91 -1.68 34.01 5.93
CA ALA A 91 -1.84 34.90 7.08
C ALA A 91 -3.27 35.45 7.21
N ARG A 92 -3.87 35.88 6.09
CA ARG A 92 -5.26 36.35 6.06
C ARG A 92 -6.24 35.27 6.54
N HIS A 93 -6.09 34.01 6.11
CA HIS A 93 -6.95 32.92 6.57
C HIS A 93 -6.71 32.57 8.04
N ILE A 94 -5.45 32.56 8.50
CA ILE A 94 -5.06 32.31 9.89
C ILE A 94 -5.67 33.36 10.84
N GLU A 95 -5.63 34.64 10.46
CA GLU A 95 -6.17 35.77 11.24
C GLU A 95 -7.68 35.67 11.49
N THR A 96 -8.43 34.99 10.62
CA THR A 96 -9.87 34.77 10.83
C THR A 96 -10.17 33.87 12.03
N GLY A 97 -9.19 33.07 12.49
CA GLY A 97 -9.38 32.07 13.54
C GLY A 97 -10.28 30.89 13.15
N LYS A 98 -10.83 30.86 11.92
CA LYS A 98 -11.68 29.77 11.44
C LYS A 98 -10.92 28.46 11.41
N LYS A 99 -11.60 27.38 11.82
CA LYS A 99 -11.08 26.01 11.79
C LYS A 99 -11.68 25.17 10.65
N VAL A 100 -12.84 25.60 10.15
CA VAL A 100 -13.62 24.92 9.10
C VAL A 100 -13.85 25.92 7.97
N PHE A 101 -13.63 25.45 6.74
CA PHE A 101 -13.75 26.19 5.49
C PHE A 101 -14.70 25.43 4.57
N PRO A 102 -16.02 25.70 4.68
CA PRO A 102 -17.05 24.97 3.95
C PRO A 102 -16.81 24.92 2.43
N GLN A 103 -16.98 23.74 1.84
CA GLN A 103 -16.96 23.53 0.39
C GLN A 103 -18.37 23.29 -0.17
N HIS A 104 -19.34 22.97 0.69
CA HIS A 104 -20.74 22.70 0.34
C HIS A 104 -20.94 21.48 -0.59
N ASP A 105 -19.92 20.65 -0.78
CA ASP A 105 -19.94 19.38 -1.53
C ASP A 105 -19.80 18.15 -0.61
N ALA A 106 -19.67 18.36 0.71
CA ALA A 106 -19.49 17.29 1.67
C ALA A 106 -20.81 16.54 1.89
N THR A 107 -20.79 15.23 1.62
CA THR A 107 -21.88 14.31 1.93
C THR A 107 -21.49 13.44 3.14
N GLY A 108 -22.29 13.46 4.21
CA GLY A 108 -22.08 12.63 5.40
C GLY A 108 -21.14 13.24 6.46
N GLU A 109 -20.77 12.42 7.45
CA GLU A 109 -19.85 12.78 8.53
C GLU A 109 -18.44 12.21 8.28
N ALA A 110 -17.44 12.78 8.96
CA ALA A 110 -16.09 12.24 8.92
C ALA A 110 -16.04 10.85 9.60
N PHE A 111 -15.54 9.83 8.90
CA PHE A 111 -15.35 8.50 9.46
C PHE A 111 -14.27 8.51 10.55
N ASP A 112 -14.68 8.24 11.80
CA ASP A 112 -13.75 7.91 12.89
C ASP A 112 -13.65 6.40 13.05
N VAL A 113 -12.55 5.83 12.54
CA VAL A 113 -12.29 4.39 12.64
C VAL A 113 -11.61 3.99 13.96
N LEU A 114 -11.03 4.95 14.68
CA LEU A 114 -10.16 4.69 15.83
C LEU A 114 -10.90 4.67 17.17
N THR A 115 -12.06 5.31 17.25
CA THR A 115 -12.91 5.22 18.45
C THR A 115 -13.61 3.85 18.49
N PRO A 116 -13.36 3.02 19.53
CA PRO A 116 -13.99 1.71 19.63
C PRO A 116 -15.52 1.80 19.68
N ILE A 117 -16.21 1.01 18.85
CA ILE A 117 -17.68 0.90 18.81
C ILE A 117 -18.19 -0.45 19.35
N VAL A 118 -17.27 -1.34 19.73
CA VAL A 118 -17.56 -2.65 20.33
C VAL A 118 -16.81 -2.83 21.64
N GLU A 119 -17.21 -3.83 22.41
CA GLU A 119 -16.54 -4.21 23.66
C GLU A 119 -15.07 -4.59 23.44
N ARG A 120 -14.21 -4.24 24.40
CA ARG A 120 -12.75 -4.41 24.32
C ARG A 120 -12.32 -5.84 23.95
N GLN A 121 -13.03 -6.86 24.43
CA GLN A 121 -12.72 -8.27 24.20
C GLN A 121 -12.95 -8.69 22.73
N ARG A 122 -13.79 -7.95 22.00
CA ARG A 122 -14.02 -8.16 20.56
C ARG A 122 -12.98 -7.43 19.70
N LEU A 123 -12.21 -6.50 20.27
CA LEU A 123 -11.24 -5.72 19.52
C LEU A 123 -10.05 -6.57 19.11
N HIS A 124 -9.62 -6.39 17.86
CA HIS A 124 -8.45 -7.07 17.33
C HIS A 124 -7.17 -6.63 18.07
N PRO A 125 -6.22 -7.53 18.38
CA PRO A 125 -4.97 -7.17 19.03
C PRO A 125 -4.19 -6.06 18.29
N SER A 126 -4.12 -6.13 16.95
CA SER A 126 -3.46 -5.07 16.17
C SER A 126 -4.21 -3.75 16.21
N PHE A 127 -5.55 -3.78 16.35
CA PHE A 127 -6.34 -2.57 16.56
C PHE A 127 -6.04 -1.94 17.92
N LEU A 128 -5.94 -2.73 18.99
CA LEU A 128 -5.54 -2.25 20.31
C LEU A 128 -4.13 -1.63 20.29
N VAL A 129 -3.18 -2.24 19.57
CA VAL A 129 -1.86 -1.63 19.36
C VAL A 129 -1.98 -0.29 18.65
N LEU A 130 -2.77 -0.21 17.58
CA LEU A 130 -3.00 1.04 16.86
C LEU A 130 -3.63 2.11 17.76
N SER A 131 -4.71 1.81 18.46
CA SER A 131 -5.50 2.78 19.21
C SER A 131 -4.87 3.22 20.53
N GLU A 132 -4.15 2.32 21.23
CA GLU A 132 -3.70 2.58 22.61
C GLU A 132 -2.19 2.79 22.75
N ASN A 133 -1.36 2.17 21.91
CA ASN A 133 0.08 2.24 22.11
C ASN A 133 0.62 3.63 21.71
N LYS A 134 1.23 4.36 22.65
CA LYS A 134 1.74 5.72 22.41
C LYS A 134 2.76 5.83 21.28
N PHE A 135 3.49 4.75 20.97
CA PHE A 135 4.48 4.71 19.88
C PHE A 135 3.88 4.52 18.48
N TRP A 136 2.56 4.38 18.37
CA TRP A 136 1.83 4.19 17.11
C TRP A 136 1.08 5.45 16.66
N VAL A 137 1.42 6.61 17.22
CA VAL A 137 0.82 7.90 16.83
C VAL A 137 0.99 8.19 15.34
N GLY A 138 2.11 7.78 14.72
CA GLY A 138 2.33 7.95 13.28
C GLY A 138 1.26 7.22 12.46
N ALA A 139 1.05 5.93 12.75
CA ALA A 139 0.01 5.13 12.09
C ALA A 139 -1.39 5.71 12.35
N ARG A 140 -1.71 6.08 13.61
CA ARG A 140 -3.00 6.70 13.93
C ARG A 140 -3.25 7.95 13.12
N THR A 141 -2.28 8.86 13.04
CA THR A 141 -2.44 10.09 12.26
C THR A 141 -2.66 9.79 10.78
N VAL A 142 -1.87 8.91 10.18
CA VAL A 142 -2.02 8.54 8.77
C VAL A 142 -3.40 7.92 8.51
N VAL A 143 -3.82 6.96 9.32
CA VAL A 143 -5.14 6.32 9.19
C VAL A 143 -6.25 7.35 9.39
N SER A 144 -6.20 8.20 10.41
CA SER A 144 -7.21 9.23 10.66
C SER A 144 -7.35 10.22 9.51
N GLU A 145 -6.25 10.70 8.92
CA GLU A 145 -6.34 11.62 7.78
C GLU A 145 -6.86 10.93 6.52
N MET A 146 -6.44 9.68 6.29
CA MET A 146 -6.92 8.88 5.16
C MET A 146 -8.41 8.57 5.22
N MET A 147 -8.93 8.19 6.40
CA MET A 147 -10.33 7.81 6.60
C MET A 147 -11.31 8.95 6.31
N ARG A 148 -10.88 10.21 6.40
CA ARG A 148 -11.72 11.37 6.00
C ARG A 148 -12.07 11.36 4.51
N HIS A 149 -11.34 10.62 3.69
CA HIS A 149 -11.51 10.52 2.25
C HIS A 149 -11.98 9.15 1.77
N PHE A 150 -11.95 8.16 2.66
CA PHE A 150 -12.44 6.82 2.41
C PHE A 150 -13.98 6.83 2.44
N VAL A 151 -14.61 6.07 1.56
CA VAL A 151 -16.07 5.93 1.51
C VAL A 151 -16.40 4.49 1.85
N ASP A 152 -17.13 4.30 2.95
CA ASP A 152 -17.65 3.00 3.34
C ASP A 152 -18.96 2.74 2.58
N VAL A 153 -18.87 2.01 1.48
CA VAL A 153 -20.01 1.72 0.61
C VAL A 153 -21.00 0.76 1.29
N ASP A 154 -20.50 -0.18 2.10
CA ASP A 154 -21.31 -1.23 2.73
C ASP A 154 -21.74 -0.90 4.18
N GLY A 155 -21.16 0.14 4.77
CA GLY A 155 -21.49 0.65 6.11
C GLY A 155 -20.96 -0.20 7.27
N ASN A 156 -20.11 -1.19 7.00
CA ASN A 156 -19.57 -2.14 7.99
C ASN A 156 -18.05 -2.00 8.19
N PHE A 157 -17.40 -1.06 7.50
CA PHE A 157 -15.94 -0.94 7.50
C PHE A 157 -15.39 -0.69 8.90
N VAL A 158 -16.03 0.19 9.67
CA VAL A 158 -15.57 0.56 11.02
C VAL A 158 -15.60 -0.65 11.96
N GLU A 159 -16.70 -1.39 12.02
CA GLU A 159 -16.79 -2.59 12.88
C GLU A 159 -15.76 -3.64 12.45
N GLN A 160 -15.62 -3.89 11.15
CA GLN A 160 -14.68 -4.88 10.63
C GLN A 160 -13.22 -4.50 10.90
N PHE A 161 -12.86 -3.22 10.72
CA PHE A 161 -11.52 -2.71 11.01
C PHE A 161 -11.19 -2.77 12.50
N GLN A 162 -12.18 -2.83 13.38
CA GLN A 162 -11.94 -2.96 14.82
C GLN A 162 -11.90 -4.42 15.30
N THR A 163 -12.46 -5.36 14.54
CA THR A 163 -12.71 -6.74 14.97
C THR A 163 -12.03 -7.77 14.05
N THR A 164 -12.72 -8.83 13.63
CA THR A 164 -12.13 -9.96 12.90
C THR A 164 -11.77 -9.63 11.44
N GLY A 165 -12.23 -8.49 10.91
CA GLY A 165 -11.90 -8.01 9.57
C GLY A 165 -10.65 -7.13 9.49
N PHE A 166 -9.91 -6.95 10.59
CA PHE A 166 -8.80 -5.98 10.69
C PHE A 166 -7.82 -6.05 9.51
N ASP A 167 -7.26 -7.23 9.24
CA ASP A 167 -6.22 -7.39 8.22
C ASP A 167 -6.75 -7.15 6.79
N ALA A 168 -7.98 -7.58 6.50
CA ALA A 168 -8.62 -7.33 5.21
C ALA A 168 -8.89 -5.84 4.99
N ARG A 169 -9.45 -5.14 5.99
CA ARG A 169 -9.71 -3.71 5.91
C ARG A 169 -8.41 -2.90 5.88
N LEU A 170 -7.37 -3.32 6.60
CA LEU A 170 -6.05 -2.72 6.52
C LEU A 170 -5.43 -2.86 5.12
N TRP A 171 -5.60 -4.03 4.49
CA TRP A 171 -5.14 -4.27 3.12
C TRP A 171 -5.83 -3.35 2.12
N GLU A 172 -7.14 -3.15 2.24
CA GLU A 172 -7.87 -2.18 1.42
C GLU A 172 -7.39 -0.75 1.62
N LEU A 173 -7.08 -0.33 2.86
CA LEU A 173 -6.49 0.99 3.10
C LEU A 173 -5.10 1.12 2.48
N TYR A 174 -4.30 0.06 2.54
CA TYR A 174 -2.98 0.05 1.92
C TYR A 174 -3.08 0.20 0.39
N LEU A 175 -3.98 -0.55 -0.24
CA LEU A 175 -4.26 -0.47 -1.67
C LEU A 175 -4.79 0.92 -2.05
N PHE A 176 -5.75 1.45 -1.29
CA PHE A 176 -6.25 2.82 -1.47
C PHE A 176 -5.10 3.84 -1.42
N ALA A 177 -4.19 3.71 -0.46
CA ALA A 177 -3.05 4.61 -0.32
C ALA A 177 -2.09 4.51 -1.51
N TYR A 178 -1.76 3.30 -1.96
CA TYR A 178 -0.95 3.10 -3.17
C TYR A 178 -1.64 3.65 -4.42
N PHE A 179 -2.91 3.36 -4.64
CA PHE A 179 -3.62 3.84 -5.82
C PHE A 179 -3.73 5.38 -5.85
N LYS A 180 -3.92 6.01 -4.69
CA LYS A 180 -3.82 7.48 -4.57
C LYS A 180 -2.42 7.99 -4.87
N GLU A 181 -1.39 7.37 -4.28
CA GLU A 181 0.01 7.74 -4.55
C GLU A 181 0.37 7.57 -6.03
N ALA A 182 -0.14 6.53 -6.69
CA ALA A 182 0.07 6.22 -8.08
C ALA A 182 -0.76 7.08 -9.04
N GLY A 183 -1.67 7.94 -8.55
CA GLY A 183 -2.46 8.84 -9.40
C GLY A 183 -3.65 8.17 -10.09
N PHE A 184 -4.28 7.19 -9.45
CA PHE A 184 -5.56 6.64 -9.93
C PHE A 184 -6.75 7.49 -9.46
N HIS A 185 -7.77 7.59 -10.31
CA HIS A 185 -9.11 7.98 -9.89
C HIS A 185 -9.95 6.74 -9.57
N PHE A 186 -10.87 6.88 -8.63
CA PHE A 186 -11.72 5.81 -8.14
C PHE A 186 -13.13 5.99 -8.67
N ASP A 187 -13.68 4.94 -9.26
CA ASP A 187 -15.08 4.81 -9.60
C ASP A 187 -15.77 4.08 -8.42
N ARG A 188 -16.65 4.79 -7.71
CA ARG A 188 -17.21 4.36 -6.40
C ARG A 188 -18.67 3.95 -6.47
N ASP A 189 -19.23 3.87 -7.68
CA ASP A 189 -20.65 3.59 -7.88
C ASP A 189 -20.96 2.08 -7.80
N MET A 190 -19.94 1.25 -7.60
CA MET A 190 -20.02 -0.21 -7.69
C MET A 190 -19.50 -0.87 -6.41
N HIS A 191 -20.18 -1.92 -5.95
CA HIS A 191 -19.84 -2.66 -4.71
C HIS A 191 -18.79 -3.78 -4.91
N ALA A 192 -18.53 -4.20 -6.15
CA ALA A 192 -17.58 -5.27 -6.44
C ALA A 192 -17.06 -5.17 -7.88
N PRO A 193 -15.78 -5.44 -8.16
CA PRO A 193 -14.73 -5.74 -7.18
C PRO A 193 -14.40 -4.51 -6.32
N ASP A 194 -13.61 -4.69 -5.25
CA ASP A 194 -13.35 -3.66 -4.23
C ASP A 194 -12.89 -2.30 -4.81
N PHE A 195 -12.21 -2.31 -5.97
CA PHE A 195 -11.83 -1.10 -6.68
C PHE A 195 -12.10 -1.20 -8.18
N VAL A 196 -12.70 -0.15 -8.73
CA VAL A 196 -12.63 0.17 -10.16
C VAL A 196 -11.86 1.46 -10.29
N LEU A 197 -10.70 1.37 -10.95
CA LEU A 197 -9.73 2.45 -11.01
C LEU A 197 -9.57 2.91 -12.44
N GLY A 198 -9.24 4.18 -12.63
CA GLY A 198 -8.83 4.68 -13.93
C GLY A 198 -7.61 5.60 -13.87
N ARG A 199 -6.90 5.61 -14.99
CA ARG A 199 -5.66 6.37 -15.19
C ARG A 199 -5.39 6.54 -16.68
N TYR A 200 -5.03 7.75 -17.12
CA TYR A 200 -4.71 8.07 -18.52
C TYR A 200 -5.72 7.51 -19.55
N GLY A 201 -7.01 7.56 -19.24
CA GLY A 201 -8.08 7.04 -20.11
C GLY A 201 -8.25 5.52 -20.10
N GLN A 202 -7.41 4.78 -19.38
CA GLN A 202 -7.55 3.35 -19.16
C GLN A 202 -8.24 3.07 -17.82
N LYS A 203 -8.93 1.93 -17.72
CA LYS A 203 -9.56 1.45 -16.50
C LYS A 203 -9.04 0.05 -16.13
N VAL A 204 -9.08 -0.28 -14.84
CA VAL A 204 -8.72 -1.60 -14.30
C VAL A 204 -9.61 -1.91 -13.10
N ALA A 205 -10.06 -3.16 -13.01
CA ALA A 205 -10.83 -3.67 -11.89
C ALA A 205 -9.90 -4.44 -10.96
N VAL A 206 -9.96 -4.19 -9.66
CA VAL A 206 -9.07 -4.80 -8.66
C VAL A 206 -9.89 -5.34 -7.49
N GLU A 207 -9.74 -6.63 -7.20
CA GLU A 207 -10.32 -7.27 -6.03
C GLU A 207 -9.24 -7.46 -4.96
N ALA A 208 -9.47 -6.98 -3.74
CA ALA A 208 -8.61 -7.19 -2.60
C ALA A 208 -8.85 -8.57 -1.97
N VAL A 209 -7.76 -9.26 -1.66
CA VAL A 209 -7.80 -10.62 -1.14
C VAL A 209 -6.72 -10.81 -0.09
N THR A 210 -7.10 -11.38 1.06
CA THR A 210 -6.15 -11.78 2.10
C THR A 210 -6.09 -13.30 2.25
N VAL A 211 -4.89 -13.82 2.47
CA VAL A 211 -4.72 -15.16 3.04
C VAL A 211 -4.84 -15.03 4.54
N ASN A 212 -5.81 -15.74 5.12
CA ASN A 212 -6.10 -15.67 6.55
C ASN A 212 -5.61 -16.93 7.28
N PRO A 213 -5.48 -16.87 8.62
CA PRO A 213 -5.13 -18.04 9.42
C PRO A 213 -6.15 -19.17 9.23
N SER A 214 -5.70 -20.43 9.31
CA SER A 214 -6.66 -21.53 9.53
C SER A 214 -6.91 -21.73 11.02
N ASP A 215 -8.08 -22.25 11.40
CA ASP A 215 -8.49 -22.43 12.80
C ASP A 215 -7.43 -23.19 13.63
N THR A 216 -6.77 -24.18 13.03
CA THR A 216 -5.72 -24.98 13.68
C THR A 216 -4.48 -24.15 14.06
N GLU A 217 -4.18 -23.09 13.32
CA GLU A 217 -2.98 -22.26 13.54
C GLU A 217 -3.19 -21.21 14.60
N VAL A 218 -4.38 -20.59 14.59
CA VAL A 218 -4.81 -19.68 15.66
C VAL A 218 -4.77 -20.41 17.00
N LEU A 219 -5.23 -21.66 17.05
CA LEU A 219 -5.19 -22.49 18.27
C LEU A 219 -3.76 -22.83 18.72
N ARG A 220 -2.83 -23.07 17.80
CA ARG A 220 -1.43 -23.42 18.12
C ARG A 220 -0.58 -22.26 18.63
N ARG A 221 -0.97 -21.01 18.34
CA ARG A 221 -0.17 -19.81 18.68
C ARG A 221 -0.72 -18.95 19.82
N LYS A 222 -1.85 -19.33 20.44
CA LYS A 222 -2.41 -18.59 21.60
C LYS A 222 -1.42 -18.39 22.75
N ASP A 223 -0.42 -19.27 22.88
CA ASP A 223 0.51 -19.29 24.01
C ASP A 223 1.98 -19.00 23.63
N GLN A 224 2.29 -18.57 22.39
CA GLN A 224 3.67 -18.31 21.96
C GLN A 224 4.10 -16.85 22.20
N PRO A 225 5.36 -16.58 22.59
CA PRO A 225 5.87 -15.22 22.75
C PRO A 225 5.81 -14.43 21.43
N ALA A 226 5.63 -13.12 21.54
CA ALA A 226 5.33 -12.20 20.43
C ALA A 226 6.38 -12.15 19.30
N TRP A 227 7.60 -12.65 19.53
CA TRP A 227 8.66 -12.70 18.52
C TRP A 227 9.52 -13.96 18.66
N GLN A 228 9.37 -14.90 17.72
CA GLN A 228 10.36 -15.92 17.40
C GLN A 228 10.39 -16.08 15.88
N PRO A 229 11.53 -15.80 15.22
CA PRO A 229 11.71 -16.14 13.82
C PRO A 229 11.46 -17.64 13.62
N ARG A 230 10.84 -18.01 12.50
CA ARG A 230 10.73 -19.42 12.14
C ARG A 230 12.10 -20.00 11.86
N ASP A 231 12.24 -21.29 12.16
CA ASP A 231 13.38 -22.06 11.73
C ASP A 231 13.42 -22.14 10.20
N GLN A 232 14.63 -22.08 9.63
CA GLN A 232 14.82 -22.05 8.18
C GLN A 232 14.33 -23.34 7.50
N ALA A 233 14.48 -24.50 8.15
CA ALA A 233 13.98 -25.76 7.59
C ALA A 233 12.44 -25.85 7.62
N ASP A 234 11.79 -25.27 8.64
CA ASP A 234 10.31 -25.14 8.67
C ASP A 234 9.83 -24.21 7.54
N ILE A 235 10.51 -23.09 7.30
CA ILE A 235 10.21 -22.19 6.17
C ILE A 235 10.30 -22.95 4.84
N GLU A 236 11.42 -23.62 4.59
CA GLU A 236 11.65 -24.38 3.35
C GLU A 236 10.58 -25.45 3.14
N GLN A 237 10.25 -26.24 4.17
CA GLN A 237 9.20 -27.24 4.09
C GLN A 237 7.83 -26.64 3.78
N ARG A 238 7.50 -25.47 4.35
CA ARG A 238 6.21 -24.80 4.13
C ARG A 238 6.10 -24.17 2.75
N LEU A 239 7.20 -23.68 2.20
CA LEU A 239 7.23 -23.12 0.86
C LEU A 239 6.94 -24.19 -0.21
N LEU A 240 7.32 -25.45 0.02
CA LEU A 240 7.13 -26.54 -0.95
C LEU A 240 5.68 -26.94 -1.22
N ALA A 241 4.75 -26.75 -0.27
CA ALA A 241 3.37 -27.19 -0.47
C ALA A 241 2.35 -26.36 0.30
N TYR A 242 2.66 -26.04 1.55
CA TYR A 242 1.71 -25.39 2.45
C TYR A 242 1.30 -23.99 1.97
N MET A 243 2.27 -23.12 1.64
CA MET A 243 1.96 -21.76 1.14
C MET A 243 1.30 -21.75 -0.23
N PRO A 244 1.80 -22.51 -1.23
CA PRO A 244 1.11 -22.63 -2.53
C PRO A 244 -0.35 -23.09 -2.39
N LEU A 245 -0.63 -24.06 -1.53
CA LEU A 245 -2.00 -24.52 -1.29
C LEU A 245 -2.88 -23.44 -0.65
N LYS A 246 -2.35 -22.65 0.29
CA LYS A 246 -3.07 -21.50 0.88
C LYS A 246 -3.37 -20.44 -0.19
N PHE A 247 -2.35 -19.96 -0.90
CA PHE A 247 -2.51 -19.00 -2.00
C PHE A 247 -3.52 -19.50 -3.03
N GLY A 248 -3.42 -20.77 -3.41
CA GLY A 248 -4.33 -21.39 -4.37
C GLY A 248 -5.76 -21.47 -3.91
N SER A 249 -6.01 -21.86 -2.67
CA SER A 249 -7.38 -21.89 -2.12
C SER A 249 -8.02 -20.50 -2.13
N THR A 250 -7.25 -19.46 -1.80
CA THR A 250 -7.69 -18.06 -1.74
C THR A 250 -7.99 -17.52 -3.14
N LEU A 251 -7.06 -17.66 -4.09
CA LEU A 251 -7.22 -17.18 -5.47
C LEU A 251 -8.31 -17.96 -6.23
N HIS A 252 -8.38 -19.28 -6.06
CA HIS A 252 -9.41 -20.11 -6.69
C HIS A 252 -10.81 -19.72 -6.22
N SER A 253 -10.98 -19.40 -4.94
CA SER A 253 -12.28 -18.95 -4.41
C SER A 253 -12.76 -17.66 -5.07
N LYS A 254 -11.84 -16.72 -5.38
CA LYS A 254 -12.16 -15.50 -6.11
C LYS A 254 -12.42 -15.76 -7.60
N LEU A 255 -11.62 -16.63 -8.22
CA LEU A 255 -11.85 -17.08 -9.60
C LEU A 255 -13.22 -17.78 -9.78
N SER A 256 -13.68 -18.49 -8.75
CA SER A 256 -14.93 -19.26 -8.77
C SER A 256 -16.17 -18.48 -8.31
N LYS A 257 -16.05 -17.17 -8.02
CA LYS A 257 -17.17 -16.36 -7.54
C LYS A 257 -18.34 -16.38 -8.53
N LYS A 258 -19.57 -16.34 -7.99
CA LYS A 258 -20.81 -16.27 -8.77
C LYS A 258 -21.65 -15.05 -8.35
N PRO A 259 -22.07 -14.17 -9.29
CA PRO A 259 -21.61 -14.13 -10.68
C PRO A 259 -20.08 -13.85 -10.74
N PRO A 260 -19.37 -14.36 -11.75
CA PRO A 260 -17.96 -14.02 -11.96
C PRO A 260 -17.77 -12.52 -12.16
N TYR A 261 -16.63 -11.98 -11.71
CA TYR A 261 -16.35 -10.54 -11.80
C TYR A 261 -16.41 -10.03 -13.25
N TRP A 262 -15.87 -10.78 -14.21
CA TRP A 262 -15.84 -10.40 -15.62
C TRP A 262 -17.21 -10.44 -16.33
N GLU A 263 -18.24 -10.99 -15.68
CA GLU A 263 -19.62 -10.95 -16.18
C GLU A 263 -20.39 -9.72 -15.68
N LEU A 264 -19.85 -8.98 -14.71
CA LEU A 264 -20.44 -7.73 -14.23
C LEU A 264 -20.33 -6.64 -15.31
N GLU A 265 -21.42 -5.91 -15.58
CA GLU A 265 -21.49 -4.94 -16.69
C GLU A 265 -20.38 -3.89 -16.64
N HIS A 266 -20.01 -3.40 -15.46
CA HIS A 266 -18.96 -2.40 -15.27
C HIS A 266 -17.53 -2.96 -15.27
N VAL A 267 -17.36 -4.28 -15.32
CA VAL A 267 -16.05 -4.97 -15.38
C VAL A 267 -15.79 -5.55 -16.78
N LYS A 268 -16.84 -5.85 -17.56
CA LYS A 268 -16.71 -6.34 -18.93
C LYS A 268 -15.75 -5.49 -19.74
N GLY A 269 -14.76 -6.13 -20.37
CA GLY A 269 -13.76 -5.45 -21.20
C GLY A 269 -12.64 -4.75 -20.42
N LEU A 270 -12.61 -4.85 -19.08
CA LEU A 270 -11.53 -4.31 -18.26
C LEU A 270 -10.50 -5.38 -17.89
N PRO A 271 -9.22 -5.02 -17.75
CA PRO A 271 -8.27 -5.86 -17.03
C PRO A 271 -8.75 -6.09 -15.59
N LEU A 272 -8.65 -7.33 -15.11
CA LEU A 272 -9.02 -7.74 -13.75
C LEU A 272 -7.78 -8.18 -12.98
N VAL A 273 -7.56 -7.58 -11.81
CA VAL A 273 -6.42 -7.89 -10.94
C VAL A 273 -6.91 -8.44 -9.61
N PHE A 274 -6.29 -9.52 -9.15
CA PHE A 274 -6.44 -9.95 -7.75
C PHE A 274 -5.26 -9.40 -6.94
N ALA A 275 -5.56 -8.53 -5.98
CA ALA A 275 -4.58 -7.93 -5.09
C ALA A 275 -4.49 -8.75 -3.80
N LEU A 276 -3.45 -9.58 -3.71
CA LEU A 276 -3.22 -10.58 -2.67
C LEU A 276 -2.27 -10.07 -1.59
N ALA A 277 -2.65 -10.22 -0.33
CA ALA A 277 -1.77 -10.04 0.82
C ALA A 277 -1.82 -11.24 1.77
N ASP A 278 -0.70 -11.56 2.39
CA ASP A 278 -0.58 -12.69 3.30
C ASP A 278 -0.64 -12.28 4.77
N PHE A 279 -1.72 -12.63 5.46
CA PHE A 279 -1.93 -12.43 6.90
C PHE A 279 -2.21 -13.75 7.64
N HIS A 280 -1.79 -14.89 7.08
CA HIS A 280 -2.15 -16.19 7.66
C HIS A 280 -1.56 -16.42 9.05
N GLU A 281 -0.53 -15.66 9.41
CA GLU A 281 0.12 -15.71 10.71
C GLU A 281 0.98 -14.46 10.97
N PRO A 282 1.37 -14.23 12.23
CA PRO A 282 2.34 -13.18 12.54
C PRO A 282 3.63 -13.36 11.74
N GLN A 283 4.03 -12.27 11.06
CA GLN A 283 5.27 -12.17 10.26
C GLN A 283 5.33 -13.07 9.02
N SER A 284 4.20 -13.62 8.55
CA SER A 284 4.10 -14.42 7.32
C SER A 284 4.82 -13.79 6.11
N MET A 285 4.60 -12.50 5.90
CA MET A 285 5.16 -11.73 4.78
C MET A 285 6.69 -11.65 4.76
N THR A 286 7.38 -12.05 5.85
CA THR A 286 8.86 -12.05 5.87
C THR A 286 9.46 -13.25 5.16
N TRP A 287 8.67 -14.29 4.86
CA TRP A 287 9.18 -15.54 4.32
C TRP A 287 8.31 -16.19 3.24
N SER A 288 7.02 -15.83 3.12
CA SER A 288 6.08 -16.53 2.22
C SER A 288 6.13 -16.12 0.74
N HIS A 289 6.71 -14.96 0.44
CA HIS A 289 6.80 -14.39 -0.92
C HIS A 289 7.27 -15.37 -2.02
N PRO A 290 8.34 -16.19 -1.82
CA PRO A 290 8.85 -17.06 -2.88
C PRO A 290 7.80 -18.02 -3.45
N ALA A 291 6.87 -18.50 -2.62
CA ALA A 291 5.83 -19.44 -3.03
C ALA A 291 4.77 -18.81 -3.94
N VAL A 292 4.64 -17.47 -3.98
CA VAL A 292 3.66 -16.79 -4.83
C VAL A 292 4.00 -16.96 -6.29
N LEU A 293 5.24 -16.65 -6.69
CA LEU A 293 5.69 -16.77 -8.08
C LEU A 293 5.56 -18.22 -8.55
N GLU A 294 6.02 -19.16 -7.73
CA GLU A 294 5.96 -20.59 -8.04
C GLU A 294 4.53 -21.07 -8.26
N TYR A 295 3.62 -20.71 -7.35
CA TYR A 295 2.21 -21.08 -7.46
C TYR A 295 1.51 -20.44 -8.67
N LEU A 296 1.78 -19.16 -8.95
CA LEU A 296 1.10 -18.42 -10.00
C LEU A 296 1.40 -18.96 -11.40
N TYR A 297 2.67 -19.25 -11.68
CA TYR A 297 3.14 -19.70 -12.99
C TYR A 297 3.27 -21.21 -13.12
N GLY A 298 3.34 -21.95 -12.00
CA GLY A 298 3.61 -23.39 -11.99
C GLY A 298 5.06 -23.72 -12.37
N LEU A 299 5.96 -22.76 -12.15
CA LEU A 299 7.37 -22.82 -12.51
C LEU A 299 8.22 -22.41 -11.31
N THR A 300 9.31 -23.13 -11.07
CA THR A 300 10.32 -22.78 -10.07
C THR A 300 11.63 -22.42 -10.77
N GLN A 301 12.44 -21.56 -10.17
CA GLN A 301 13.75 -21.16 -10.70
C GLN A 301 14.86 -21.44 -9.69
N THR A 302 15.90 -22.15 -10.12
CA THR A 302 17.11 -22.37 -9.33
C THR A 302 18.27 -21.59 -9.92
N ALA A 303 18.94 -20.80 -9.08
CA ALA A 303 20.13 -20.05 -9.43
C ALA A 303 21.39 -20.87 -9.15
N SER A 304 22.29 -20.90 -10.12
CA SER A 304 23.64 -21.47 -9.99
C SER A 304 24.64 -20.54 -10.68
N HIS A 305 25.93 -20.74 -10.44
CA HIS A 305 27.00 -20.01 -11.13
C HIS A 305 27.86 -20.98 -11.92
N ASP A 306 28.30 -20.58 -13.10
CA ASP A 306 29.27 -21.35 -13.87
C ASP A 306 30.72 -21.05 -13.49
N GLU A 307 31.66 -21.73 -14.17
CA GLU A 307 33.09 -21.63 -13.91
C GLU A 307 33.63 -20.20 -14.08
N ASP A 308 32.98 -19.39 -14.93
CA ASP A 308 33.32 -17.99 -15.18
C ASP A 308 32.61 -17.02 -14.20
N GLY A 309 31.81 -17.55 -13.27
CA GLY A 309 31.03 -16.77 -12.30
C GLY A 309 29.77 -16.13 -12.87
N ASN A 310 29.30 -16.57 -14.04
CA ASN A 310 28.05 -16.09 -14.62
C ASN A 310 26.85 -16.82 -14.02
N LEU A 311 25.79 -16.07 -13.74
CA LEU A 311 24.56 -16.62 -13.19
C LEU A 311 23.83 -17.45 -14.25
N ARG A 312 23.54 -18.70 -13.92
CA ARG A 312 22.70 -19.61 -14.69
C ARG A 312 21.41 -19.86 -13.92
N LEU A 313 20.29 -19.54 -14.56
CA LEU A 313 18.96 -19.82 -14.06
C LEU A 313 18.41 -21.07 -14.75
N GLU A 314 18.03 -22.06 -13.97
CA GLU A 314 17.31 -23.24 -14.46
C GLU A 314 15.83 -23.11 -14.06
N THR A 315 14.93 -23.17 -15.04
CA THR A 315 13.48 -23.11 -14.82
C THR A 315 12.89 -24.51 -14.94
N LYS A 316 12.10 -24.95 -13.96
CA LYS A 316 11.44 -26.27 -13.95
C LYS A 316 9.94 -26.13 -13.72
N ALA A 317 9.17 -27.03 -14.33
CA ALA A 317 7.76 -27.19 -14.01
C ALA A 317 7.60 -27.76 -12.60
N VAL A 318 6.58 -27.29 -11.90
CA VAL A 318 6.23 -27.75 -10.56
C VAL A 318 5.11 -28.78 -10.64
N ASP A 319 5.31 -29.90 -9.96
CA ASP A 319 4.31 -30.96 -9.87
C ASP A 319 3.05 -30.48 -9.11
N PRO A 320 1.88 -31.11 -9.34
CA PRO A 320 0.69 -30.80 -8.55
C PRO A 320 0.91 -30.98 -7.05
N TYR A 321 0.44 -30.02 -6.26
CA TYR A 321 0.45 -30.08 -4.80
C TYR A 321 -0.57 -31.12 -4.31
N VAL A 322 -0.23 -31.86 -3.27
CA VAL A 322 -1.11 -32.88 -2.69
C VAL A 322 -1.57 -32.43 -1.29
N LYS A 323 -2.88 -32.28 -1.10
CA LYS A 323 -3.47 -32.02 0.22
C LYS A 323 -3.36 -33.25 1.12
N GLU A 324 -3.48 -33.06 2.43
CA GLU A 324 -3.49 -34.15 3.42
C GLU A 324 -4.55 -35.23 3.12
N ASN A 325 -5.69 -34.82 2.54
CA ASN A 325 -6.76 -35.73 2.13
C ASN A 325 -6.53 -36.42 0.77
N GLY A 326 -5.35 -36.27 0.16
CA GLY A 326 -4.98 -36.85 -1.14
C GLY A 326 -5.46 -36.06 -2.37
N THR A 327 -6.18 -34.94 -2.20
CA THR A 327 -6.61 -34.11 -3.33
C THR A 327 -5.41 -33.45 -3.99
N LYS A 328 -5.28 -33.62 -5.31
CA LYS A 328 -4.26 -32.93 -6.11
C LYS A 328 -4.74 -31.55 -6.54
N ILE A 329 -3.94 -30.53 -6.27
CA ILE A 329 -4.16 -29.16 -6.71
C ILE A 329 -3.07 -28.81 -7.73
N PRO A 330 -3.43 -28.50 -8.98
CA PRO A 330 -2.45 -28.15 -9.99
C PRO A 330 -1.67 -26.88 -9.57
N ALA A 331 -0.38 -26.87 -9.89
CA ALA A 331 0.43 -25.66 -9.85
C ALA A 331 0.12 -24.78 -11.08
N GLY A 332 0.35 -23.48 -10.98
CA GLY A 332 0.10 -22.54 -12.07
C GLY A 332 -1.34 -22.03 -12.07
N PHE A 333 -1.66 -21.11 -11.15
CA PHE A 333 -2.95 -20.39 -11.13
C PHE A 333 -3.34 -19.84 -12.50
N PHE A 334 -2.38 -19.26 -13.24
CA PHE A 334 -2.63 -18.67 -14.56
C PHE A 334 -2.99 -19.70 -15.65
N ASN A 335 -2.82 -20.99 -15.39
CA ASN A 335 -3.19 -22.08 -16.30
C ASN A 335 -4.54 -22.72 -15.94
N LEU A 336 -5.21 -22.25 -14.87
CA LEU A 336 -6.52 -22.77 -14.50
C LEU A 336 -7.60 -22.33 -15.50
N PRO A 337 -8.68 -23.11 -15.68
CA PRO A 337 -9.83 -22.67 -16.46
C PRO A 337 -10.41 -21.36 -15.93
N ASN A 338 -10.75 -20.43 -16.84
CA ASN A 338 -11.22 -19.07 -16.57
C ASN A 338 -10.13 -18.10 -16.07
N ALA A 339 -8.89 -18.56 -15.83
CA ALA A 339 -7.82 -17.66 -15.42
C ALA A 339 -7.47 -16.63 -16.50
N GLU A 340 -7.79 -16.89 -17.77
CA GLU A 340 -7.68 -15.92 -18.87
C GLU A 340 -8.47 -14.62 -18.61
N HIS A 341 -9.46 -14.63 -17.73
CA HIS A 341 -10.20 -13.44 -17.32
C HIS A 341 -9.48 -12.61 -16.24
N VAL A 342 -8.40 -13.13 -15.64
CA VAL A 342 -7.58 -12.43 -14.65
C VAL A 342 -6.30 -11.97 -15.32
N SER A 343 -6.10 -10.66 -15.39
CA SER A 343 -4.97 -10.03 -16.09
C SER A 343 -3.66 -10.10 -15.32
N GLY A 344 -3.73 -10.21 -13.99
CA GLY A 344 -2.55 -10.36 -13.15
C GLY A 344 -2.88 -10.45 -11.66
N VAL A 345 -1.84 -10.71 -10.87
CA VAL A 345 -1.91 -10.75 -9.41
C VAL A 345 -0.96 -9.70 -8.84
N LEU A 346 -1.51 -8.75 -8.10
CA LEU A 346 -0.75 -7.75 -7.35
C LEU A 346 -0.47 -8.32 -5.96
N PHE A 347 0.77 -8.25 -5.47
CA PHE A 347 1.17 -8.83 -4.19
C PHE A 347 2.03 -7.86 -3.39
N SER A 348 1.85 -7.82 -2.06
CA SER A 348 2.70 -7.03 -1.16
C SER A 348 3.44 -7.90 -0.15
N SER A 349 4.73 -7.65 0.01
CA SER A 349 5.56 -8.22 1.08
C SER A 349 5.74 -7.28 2.28
N THR A 350 5.21 -6.06 2.23
CA THR A 350 5.47 -5.03 3.26
C THR A 350 4.25 -4.22 3.70
N GLY A 351 3.07 -4.50 3.13
CA GLY A 351 1.80 -3.80 3.37
C GLY A 351 1.14 -4.13 4.70
N THR A 352 1.85 -3.89 5.81
CA THR A 352 1.38 -4.13 7.18
C THR A 352 1.17 -2.81 7.93
N LEU A 353 0.55 -2.88 9.12
CA LEU A 353 0.31 -1.71 9.96
C LEU A 353 1.60 -0.94 10.28
N SER A 354 2.72 -1.65 10.40
CA SER A 354 4.04 -1.06 10.62
C SER A 354 4.43 -0.05 9.53
N LYS A 355 4.02 -0.28 8.27
CA LYS A 355 4.27 0.66 7.16
C LYS A 355 3.55 1.99 7.37
N PHE A 356 2.29 1.97 7.81
CA PHE A 356 1.56 3.18 8.18
C PHE A 356 2.29 3.95 9.28
N ASN A 357 2.86 3.23 10.26
CA ASN A 357 3.62 3.88 11.33
C ASN A 357 4.95 4.47 10.83
N ARG A 358 5.65 3.78 9.92
CA ARG A 358 6.87 4.29 9.27
C ARG A 358 6.59 5.56 8.47
N ILE A 359 5.54 5.56 7.64
CA ILE A 359 5.12 6.74 6.87
C ILE A 359 4.79 7.91 7.80
N GLY A 360 4.01 7.67 8.87
CA GLY A 360 3.74 8.68 9.88
C GLY A 360 5.00 9.21 10.56
N ARG A 361 5.93 8.32 10.92
CA ARG A 361 7.22 8.68 11.51
C ARG A 361 8.06 9.53 10.58
N ILE A 362 8.18 9.16 9.30
CA ILE A 362 8.91 9.93 8.27
C ILE A 362 8.31 11.34 8.10
N ALA A 363 6.99 11.45 8.17
CA ALA A 363 6.25 12.72 8.15
C ALA A 363 6.38 13.55 9.46
N GLY A 364 7.17 13.06 10.43
CA GLY A 364 7.38 13.73 11.72
C GLY A 364 6.22 13.56 12.69
N PHE A 365 5.29 12.63 12.45
CA PHE A 365 4.30 12.19 13.44
C PHE A 365 4.91 11.07 14.27
N GLY A 366 5.19 11.35 15.54
CA GLY A 366 5.91 10.42 16.39
C GLY A 366 6.27 11.05 17.72
N THR A 367 7.08 10.33 18.49
CA THR A 367 7.66 10.84 19.74
C THR A 367 9.17 10.61 19.71
N ASP A 368 9.93 11.49 20.35
CA ASP A 368 11.37 11.29 20.55
C ASP A 368 11.66 10.25 21.65
N ALA A 369 10.62 9.82 22.37
CA ALA A 369 10.66 8.72 23.33
C ALA A 369 10.74 7.33 22.67
N SER A 370 10.78 7.26 21.33
CA SER A 370 11.03 6.01 20.62
C SER A 370 11.90 6.18 19.37
N ARG A 371 12.62 5.10 19.06
CA ARG A 371 13.33 4.91 17.80
C ARG A 371 12.72 3.75 17.03
N MET A 372 12.80 3.85 15.72
CA MET A 372 12.22 2.87 14.80
C MET A 372 13.29 2.46 13.81
N ILE A 373 13.60 1.17 13.74
CA ILE A 373 14.61 0.62 12.82
C ILE A 373 13.91 -0.32 11.86
N ARG A 374 14.05 -0.07 10.55
CA ARG A 374 13.61 -0.99 9.50
C ARG A 374 14.80 -1.80 9.05
N MET A 375 14.65 -3.12 8.98
CA MET A 375 15.68 -4.02 8.47
C MET A 375 15.06 -5.15 7.66
N GLY A 376 15.80 -5.70 6.71
CA GLY A 376 15.31 -6.74 5.82
C GLY A 376 16.25 -7.04 4.67
N ALA A 377 15.67 -7.58 3.60
CA ALA A 377 16.37 -7.93 2.38
C ALA A 377 15.66 -7.30 1.18
N CYS A 378 16.42 -6.67 0.28
CA CYS A 378 15.93 -6.08 -0.95
C CYS A 378 16.60 -6.68 -2.19
N HIS A 379 16.03 -6.41 -3.35
CA HIS A 379 16.60 -6.86 -4.62
C HIS A 379 18.05 -6.35 -4.78
N HIS A 380 18.91 -7.21 -5.32
CA HIS A 380 20.30 -6.89 -5.59
C HIS A 380 20.51 -6.74 -7.10
N HIS A 381 20.66 -5.49 -7.55
CA HIS A 381 20.75 -5.15 -8.98
C HIS A 381 22.12 -5.46 -9.63
N ALA A 382 23.11 -5.93 -8.87
CA ALA A 382 24.40 -6.28 -9.44
C ALA A 382 24.25 -7.43 -10.44
N PRO A 383 24.91 -7.37 -11.61
CA PRO A 383 24.94 -8.49 -12.55
C PRO A 383 25.35 -9.78 -11.84
N ASN A 384 24.70 -10.89 -12.19
CA ASN A 384 24.93 -12.22 -11.62
C ASN A 384 24.62 -12.39 -10.12
N ALA A 385 23.95 -11.44 -9.47
CA ALA A 385 23.49 -11.61 -8.09
C ALA A 385 22.42 -12.71 -7.97
N SER A 386 22.67 -13.70 -7.12
CA SER A 386 21.69 -14.77 -6.78
C SER A 386 21.07 -14.62 -5.39
N LYS A 387 21.54 -13.64 -4.62
CA LYS A 387 21.10 -13.38 -3.24
C LYS A 387 20.67 -11.93 -3.09
N PRO A 388 19.65 -11.66 -2.27
CA PRO A 388 19.22 -10.29 -1.99
C PRO A 388 20.28 -9.54 -1.19
N LEU A 389 20.20 -8.20 -1.24
CA LEU A 389 21.03 -7.31 -0.44
C LEU A 389 20.35 -7.09 0.92
N LEU A 390 21.10 -7.23 2.01
CA LEU A 390 20.60 -6.89 3.34
C LEU A 390 20.62 -5.39 3.55
N PHE A 391 19.60 -4.85 4.21
CA PHE A 391 19.54 -3.45 4.58
C PHE A 391 19.08 -3.27 6.02
N HIS A 392 19.53 -2.19 6.65
CA HIS A 392 18.96 -1.67 7.89
C HIS A 392 19.15 -0.16 7.95
N PHE A 393 18.17 0.56 8.47
CA PHE A 393 18.26 2.00 8.72
C PHE A 393 17.26 2.44 9.79
N GLU A 394 17.56 3.57 10.42
CA GLU A 394 16.59 4.24 11.29
C GLU A 394 15.55 4.97 10.45
N VAL A 395 14.27 4.79 10.80
CA VAL A 395 13.15 5.51 10.18
C VAL A 395 13.09 6.90 10.81
N LYS A 396 13.84 7.83 10.21
CA LYS A 396 14.05 9.18 10.73
C LYS A 396 13.59 10.25 9.72
N PRO A 397 12.79 11.25 10.15
CA PRO A 397 12.36 12.35 9.28
C PRO A 397 13.55 13.04 8.59
N GLY A 398 13.42 13.29 7.28
CA GLY A 398 14.43 14.03 6.50
C GLY A 398 15.69 13.24 6.14
N GLU A 399 15.84 12.01 6.62
CA GLU A 399 17.00 11.14 6.28
C GLU A 399 16.60 9.98 5.37
N VAL A 400 15.37 9.49 5.50
CA VAL A 400 14.84 8.40 4.67
C VAL A 400 13.46 8.74 4.13
N THR A 401 13.12 8.14 3.00
CA THR A 401 11.78 8.19 2.41
C THR A 401 11.24 6.77 2.27
N GLU A 402 9.92 6.64 2.26
CA GLU A 402 9.26 5.39 1.93
C GLU A 402 8.00 5.70 1.12
N THR A 403 7.76 4.94 0.06
CA THR A 403 6.54 5.04 -0.77
C THR A 403 5.54 3.93 -0.43
N TRP A 404 4.26 4.15 -0.74
CA TRP A 404 3.27 3.08 -0.68
C TRP A 404 3.55 1.98 -1.71
N ALA A 405 4.17 2.31 -2.85
CA ALA A 405 4.59 1.36 -3.87
C ALA A 405 5.69 0.37 -3.43
N GLU A 406 6.57 0.76 -2.50
CA GLU A 406 7.68 -0.11 -2.06
C GLU A 406 7.23 -1.49 -1.57
N GLY A 407 7.79 -2.55 -2.16
CA GLY A 407 7.48 -3.94 -1.82
C GLY A 407 6.20 -4.50 -2.46
N LEU A 408 5.58 -3.77 -3.40
CA LEU A 408 4.54 -4.31 -4.28
C LEU A 408 5.16 -4.93 -5.54
N SER A 409 4.57 -6.05 -5.96
CA SER A 409 4.90 -6.78 -7.18
C SER A 409 3.63 -7.10 -7.96
N LEU A 410 3.62 -6.82 -9.26
CA LEU A 410 2.58 -7.28 -10.18
C LEU A 410 3.11 -8.44 -11.02
N PHE A 411 2.46 -9.59 -10.88
CA PHE A 411 2.70 -10.77 -11.69
C PHE A 411 1.67 -10.80 -12.82
N HIS A 412 2.13 -10.64 -14.07
CA HIS A 412 1.26 -10.62 -15.24
C HIS A 412 0.83 -12.02 -15.62
N ASN A 413 -0.45 -12.20 -15.90
CA ASN A 413 -0.94 -13.45 -16.45
C ASN A 413 -0.55 -13.55 -17.95
N PRO A 414 0.29 -14.51 -18.36
CA PRO A 414 0.64 -14.67 -19.78
C PRO A 414 -0.54 -15.10 -20.65
N ASN A 415 -1.60 -15.64 -20.05
CA ASN A 415 -2.81 -16.13 -20.72
C ASN A 415 -3.97 -15.12 -20.64
N ALA A 416 -3.73 -13.89 -20.18
CA ALA A 416 -4.78 -12.87 -20.03
C ALA A 416 -5.45 -12.54 -21.37
N GLY A 417 -6.78 -12.65 -21.44
CA GLY A 417 -7.57 -12.17 -22.57
C GLY A 417 -7.54 -10.64 -22.70
N ILE A 418 -7.34 -9.94 -21.58
CA ILE A 418 -7.17 -8.48 -21.55
C ILE A 418 -5.92 -8.17 -20.70
N PRO A 419 -4.75 -7.93 -21.30
CA PRO A 419 -3.51 -7.67 -20.55
C PRO A 419 -3.52 -6.29 -19.89
N ILE A 420 -2.67 -6.11 -18.88
CA ILE A 420 -2.45 -4.84 -18.19
C ILE A 420 -1.40 -4.05 -18.96
N ALA A 421 -1.65 -2.75 -19.19
CA ALA A 421 -0.66 -1.86 -19.78
C ALA A 421 0.58 -1.71 -18.89
N ASP A 422 1.76 -1.56 -19.52
CA ASP A 422 3.05 -1.60 -18.82
C ASP A 422 3.23 -0.49 -17.78
N ASP A 423 2.61 0.67 -18.00
CA ASP A 423 2.71 1.88 -17.20
C ASP A 423 1.52 2.09 -16.24
N MET A 424 0.55 1.16 -16.23
CA MET A 424 -0.66 1.28 -15.41
C MET A 424 -0.31 1.41 -13.92
N PHE A 425 0.60 0.56 -13.43
CA PHE A 425 1.01 0.47 -12.03
C PHE A 425 2.49 0.87 -11.86
N PRO A 426 2.80 2.15 -11.58
CA PRO A 426 4.16 2.66 -11.48
C PRO A 426 4.77 2.40 -10.10
N GLY A 427 6.10 2.41 -10.04
CA GLY A 427 6.84 2.32 -8.78
C GLY A 427 6.86 0.93 -8.13
N ILE A 428 6.22 -0.07 -8.73
CA ILE A 428 6.18 -1.44 -8.26
C ILE A 428 7.05 -2.36 -9.12
N ALA A 429 7.41 -3.54 -8.61
CA ALA A 429 8.05 -4.56 -9.43
C ALA A 429 7.03 -5.18 -10.39
N GLN A 430 7.48 -5.47 -11.62
CA GLN A 430 6.66 -6.00 -12.69
C GLN A 430 7.29 -7.30 -13.18
N HIS A 431 6.57 -8.42 -13.10
CA HIS A 431 7.08 -9.74 -13.46
C HIS A 431 6.26 -10.35 -14.59
N ARG A 432 6.94 -10.78 -15.67
CA ARG A 432 6.32 -11.42 -16.83
C ARG A 432 7.05 -12.71 -17.17
N LEU A 433 6.32 -13.69 -17.69
CA LEU A 433 6.90 -14.88 -18.33
C LEU A 433 6.88 -14.65 -19.85
N GLN A 434 8.06 -14.62 -20.48
CA GLN A 434 8.24 -14.46 -21.93
C GLN A 434 9.20 -15.53 -22.42
N ASP A 435 8.80 -16.29 -23.45
CA ASP A 435 9.61 -17.36 -24.04
C ASP A 435 10.14 -18.39 -23.01
N GLY A 436 9.32 -18.69 -22.00
CA GLY A 436 9.69 -19.60 -20.90
C GLY A 436 10.66 -19.03 -19.86
N GLN A 437 10.99 -17.73 -19.95
CA GLN A 437 11.88 -17.03 -19.04
C GLN A 437 11.18 -15.89 -18.32
N PHE A 438 11.51 -15.71 -17.05
CA PHE A 438 11.02 -14.56 -16.28
C PHE A 438 11.78 -13.29 -16.66
N ARG A 439 11.03 -12.25 -17.03
CA ARG A 439 11.54 -10.89 -17.23
C ARG A 439 10.90 -9.98 -16.19
N SER A 440 11.74 -9.33 -15.40
CA SER A 440 11.30 -8.45 -14.33
C SER A 440 11.83 -7.03 -14.51
N ILE A 441 10.99 -6.04 -14.27
CA ILE A 441 11.39 -4.65 -14.05
C ILE A 441 11.21 -4.40 -12.57
N ILE A 442 12.30 -4.07 -11.86
CA ILE A 442 12.31 -3.97 -10.40
C ILE A 442 12.80 -2.56 -10.02
N PRO A 443 12.10 -1.84 -9.13
CA PRO A 443 12.58 -0.54 -8.63
C PRO A 443 13.96 -0.63 -7.98
N ASP A 444 14.70 0.49 -7.97
CA ASP A 444 16.03 0.60 -7.36
C ASP A 444 16.06 0.05 -5.93
N PHE A 445 15.03 0.36 -5.14
CA PHE A 445 14.81 -0.22 -3.83
C PHE A 445 13.51 -1.02 -3.79
N HIS A 446 13.62 -2.35 -3.85
CA HIS A 446 12.48 -3.26 -3.76
C HIS A 446 12.70 -4.29 -2.63
N PRO A 447 12.10 -4.08 -1.44
CA PRO A 447 12.22 -5.02 -0.32
C PRO A 447 11.41 -6.30 -0.57
N TYR A 448 12.05 -7.46 -0.48
CA TYR A 448 11.37 -8.76 -0.50
C TYR A 448 10.79 -9.13 0.86
N MET A 449 11.41 -8.62 1.93
CA MET A 449 10.94 -8.76 3.30
C MET A 449 11.48 -7.61 4.14
N SER A 450 10.73 -7.18 5.15
CA SER A 450 11.28 -6.29 6.17
C SER A 450 10.53 -6.39 7.49
N MET A 451 11.25 -6.12 8.57
CA MET A 451 10.74 -5.97 9.93
C MET A 451 10.97 -4.54 10.41
N THR A 452 10.07 -4.06 11.26
CA THR A 452 10.20 -2.76 11.94
C THR A 452 10.30 -3.00 13.43
N TYR A 453 11.41 -2.58 14.00
CA TYR A 453 11.66 -2.67 15.43
C TYR A 453 11.42 -1.32 16.08
N HIS A 454 10.67 -1.35 17.17
CA HIS A 454 10.35 -0.19 17.98
C HIS A 454 11.05 -0.28 19.32
N PHE A 455 11.85 0.73 19.64
CA PHE A 455 12.59 0.80 20.90
C PHE A 455 12.16 2.05 21.66
N ALA A 456 11.77 1.90 22.92
CA ALA A 456 11.64 3.05 23.81
C ALA A 456 13.04 3.57 24.13
N THR A 457 13.23 4.89 24.13
CA THR A 457 14.50 5.54 24.49
C THR A 457 14.58 5.94 25.96
N THR A 458 13.47 5.78 26.68
CA THR A 458 13.36 6.01 28.12
C THR A 458 12.65 4.81 28.74
N ASP A 459 13.11 4.38 29.91
CA ASP A 459 12.31 3.49 30.76
C ASP A 459 11.03 4.23 31.14
N ASN A 460 9.87 3.64 30.86
CA ASN A 460 8.58 4.23 31.22
C ASN A 460 8.29 4.05 32.70
#